data_AF-A0A2V6D2F9-F1
#
_entry.id   AF-A0A2V6D2F9-F1
#
_cell.length_a   1.000
_cell.length_b   1.000
_cell.length_c   1.000
_cell.angle_alpha   90.00
_cell.angle_beta   90.00
_cell.angle_gamma   90.00
#
_symmetry.space_group_name_H-M   'P 1'
#
loop_
_entity.id
_entity.type
_entity.pdbx_description
1 polymer ?
#
loop_
_entity_poly.entity_id
_entity_poly.type
_entity_poly.pdbx_seq_one_letter_code
_entity_poly.pdbx_strand_id
1 'polypeptide(L)'
;MTTGAGTLTIEETFLRPQALPPPPTRHALFAILIVLAALLHLGTIGIGDLYSETEGQYAAAAREMIQTGQYFLPTNDSIPRLQKPPLLYWLIIASYKLFGVHTAATRVPIAVAVVAT
;
A
#
# COMPACT_ATOMS: atom_id res chain seq x y z
N MET A 1 -17.33 48.76 40.13
CA MET A 1 -16.32 47.76 40.58
C MET A 1 -17.10 46.64 41.25
N THR A 2 -17.55 45.64 40.48
CA THR A 2 -18.31 44.50 40.99
C THR A 2 -17.73 43.24 40.34
N THR A 3 -16.82 42.61 41.08
CA THR A 3 -16.23 41.32 40.75
C THR A 3 -17.30 40.25 40.95
N GLY A 4 -17.93 39.82 39.86
CA GLY A 4 -18.79 38.63 39.86
C GLY A 4 -17.91 37.38 39.85
N ALA A 5 -17.80 36.71 40.99
CA ALA A 5 -17.24 35.37 41.05
C ALA A 5 -18.21 34.42 40.33
N GLY A 6 -17.93 34.11 39.06
CA GLY A 6 -18.70 33.15 38.28
C GLY A 6 -18.54 31.75 38.88
N THR A 7 -19.61 31.22 39.45
CA THR A 7 -19.69 29.85 39.95
C THR A 7 -19.66 28.90 38.76
N LEU A 8 -18.48 28.34 38.43
CA LEU A 8 -18.36 27.31 37.40
C LEU A 8 -19.07 26.04 37.89
N THR A 9 -20.26 25.78 37.36
CA THR A 9 -21.07 24.60 37.70
C THR A 9 -20.41 23.32 37.21
N ILE A 10 -20.38 22.27 38.05
CA ILE A 10 -19.79 20.94 37.77
C ILE A 10 -20.23 20.37 36.41
N GLU A 11 -21.49 20.61 36.03
CA GLU A 11 -22.08 20.24 34.74
C GLU A 11 -21.31 20.82 33.53
N GLU A 12 -20.82 22.06 33.61
CA GLU A 12 -20.09 22.71 32.51
C GLU A 12 -18.67 22.14 32.33
N THR A 13 -18.05 21.72 33.43
CA THR A 13 -16.68 21.17 33.44
C THR A 13 -16.64 19.72 32.93
N PHE A 14 -17.66 18.91 33.23
CA PHE A 14 -17.66 17.48 32.89
C PHE A 14 -18.44 17.13 31.62
N LEU A 15 -19.47 17.90 31.23
CA LEU A 15 -20.29 17.57 30.05
C LEU A 15 -19.75 18.11 28.73
N ARG A 16 -18.80 19.06 28.76
CA ARG A 16 -18.08 19.47 27.56
C ARG A 16 -16.82 18.61 27.42
N PRO A 17 -16.72 17.74 26.40
CA PRO A 17 -15.43 17.16 26.09
C PRO A 17 -14.46 18.30 25.83
N GLN A 18 -13.45 18.44 26.68
CA GLN A 18 -12.39 19.44 26.50
C GLN A 18 -11.64 19.07 25.23
N ALA A 19 -12.01 19.68 24.10
CA ALA A 19 -11.33 19.50 22.83
C ALA A 19 -9.96 20.18 22.93
N LEU A 20 -8.97 19.42 23.40
CA LEU A 20 -7.58 19.89 23.39
C LEU A 20 -7.19 20.12 21.93
N PRO A 21 -6.63 21.29 21.58
CA PRO A 21 -6.11 21.50 20.24
C PRO A 21 -5.05 20.43 19.96
N PRO A 22 -5.05 19.80 18.78
CA PRO A 22 -4.06 18.79 18.47
C PRO A 22 -2.67 19.42 18.60
N PRO A 23 -1.69 18.72 19.20
CA PRO A 23 -0.35 19.24 19.27
C PRO A 23 0.17 19.50 17.85
N PRO A 24 0.94 20.59 17.62
CA PRO A 24 1.43 20.95 16.29
C PRO A 24 2.28 19.83 15.65
N THR A 25 2.82 18.92 16.48
CA THR A 25 3.60 17.75 16.07
C THR A 25 2.78 16.59 15.55
N ARG A 26 1.44 16.59 15.69
CA ARG A 26 0.58 15.48 15.25
C ARG A 26 0.83 15.11 13.78
N HIS A 27 0.81 16.11 12.89
CA HIS A 27 1.01 15.86 11.45
C HIS A 27 2.41 15.33 11.15
N ALA A 28 3.43 15.82 11.86
CA ALA A 28 4.79 15.33 11.73
C ALA A 28 4.92 13.87 12.18
N LEU A 29 4.33 13.50 13.32
CA LEU A 29 4.31 12.12 13.80
C LEU A 29 3.58 11.18 12.84
N PHE A 30 2.43 11.59 12.31
CA PHE A 30 1.72 10.82 11.28
C PHE A 30 2.56 10.63 10.01
N ALA A 31 3.22 11.69 9.53
CA ALA A 31 4.11 11.60 8.38
C ALA A 31 5.30 10.66 8.64
N ILE A 32 5.91 10.73 9.83
CA ILE A 32 7.00 9.82 10.24
C ILE A 32 6.54 8.36 10.22
N LEU A 33 5.33 8.07 10.74
CA LEU A 33 4.79 6.71 10.73
C LEU A 33 4.57 6.19 9.31
N ILE A 34 4.03 7.01 8.40
CA ILE A 34 3.85 6.64 7.00
C ILE A 34 5.20 6.35 6.33
N VAL A 35 6.19 7.21 6.54
CA VAL A 35 7.54 7.03 5.99
C VAL A 35 8.19 5.76 6.53
N LEU A 36 8.07 5.50 7.84
CA LEU A 36 8.63 4.31 8.46
C LEU A 36 7.96 3.03 7.91
N ALA A 37 6.64 3.03 7.77
CA ALA A 37 5.89 1.91 7.19
C ALA A 37 6.31 1.65 5.72
N ALA A 38 6.45 2.71 4.93
CA ALA A 38 6.90 2.61 3.54
C ALA A 38 8.34 2.04 3.43
N LEU A 39 9.26 2.49 4.29
CA LEU A 39 10.64 1.99 4.33
C LEU A 39 10.71 0.51 4.72
N LEU A 40 9.95 0.10 5.73
CA LEU A 40 9.85 -1.31 6.13
C LEU A 40 9.26 -2.18 5.02
N HIS A 41 8.21 -1.70 4.36
CA HIS A 41 7.57 -2.44 3.27
C HIS A 41 8.50 -2.61 2.07
N LEU A 42 9.15 -1.53 1.61
CA LEU A 42 10.08 -1.58 0.49
C LEU A 42 11.35 -2.36 0.82
N GLY A 43 11.84 -2.29 2.06
CA GLY A 43 13.02 -3.02 2.51
C GLY A 43 12.81 -4.54 2.61
N THR A 44 11.56 -4.99 2.83
CA THR A 44 11.23 -6.42 2.99
C THR A 44 10.71 -7.06 1.71
N ILE A 45 10.42 -6.27 0.68
CA ILE A 45 9.70 -6.74 -0.51
C ILE A 45 10.43 -7.85 -1.28
N GLY A 46 11.76 -7.79 -1.32
CA GLY A 46 12.59 -8.80 -1.99
C GLY A 46 12.95 -10.00 -1.14
N ILE A 47 12.50 -10.04 0.12
CA ILE A 47 12.82 -11.13 1.05
C ILE A 47 11.85 -12.29 0.80
N GLY A 48 12.41 -13.48 0.64
CA GLY A 48 11.66 -14.72 0.39
C GLY A 48 11.30 -14.94 -1.07
N ASP A 49 11.05 -16.21 -1.40
CA ASP A 49 10.60 -16.64 -2.71
C ASP A 49 9.07 -16.44 -2.89
N LEU A 50 8.57 -16.72 -4.09
CA LEU A 50 7.16 -16.74 -4.47
C LEU A 50 6.45 -17.98 -3.89
N TYR A 51 6.33 -18.05 -2.56
CA TYR A 51 5.67 -19.18 -1.88
C TYR A 51 4.14 -19.19 -2.06
N SER A 52 3.55 -18.03 -2.32
CA SER A 52 2.10 -17.92 -2.53
C SER A 52 1.75 -18.39 -3.94
N GLU A 53 0.83 -19.35 -4.03
CA GLU A 53 0.30 -19.85 -5.30
C GLU A 53 -0.17 -18.69 -6.20
N THR A 54 -0.87 -17.71 -5.61
CA THR A 54 -1.37 -16.56 -6.34
C THR A 54 -0.23 -15.70 -6.88
N GLU A 55 0.80 -15.45 -6.09
CA GLU A 55 1.93 -14.60 -6.45
C GLU A 55 2.75 -15.23 -7.58
N GLY A 56 3.01 -16.54 -7.46
CA GLY A 56 3.68 -17.33 -8.50
C GLY A 56 2.90 -17.34 -9.82
N GLN A 57 1.57 -17.51 -9.78
CA GLN A 57 0.72 -17.48 -10.97
C GLN A 57 0.75 -16.14 -11.69
N TYR A 58 0.73 -15.01 -10.95
CA TYR A 58 0.85 -13.69 -11.57
C TYR A 58 2.22 -13.44 -12.18
N ALA A 59 3.29 -13.86 -11.48
CA ALA A 59 4.65 -13.75 -11.97
C ALA A 59 4.86 -14.57 -13.26
N ALA A 60 4.43 -15.84 -13.25
CA ALA A 60 4.54 -16.74 -14.38
C ALA A 60 3.73 -16.24 -15.58
N ALA A 61 2.49 -15.78 -15.36
CA ALA A 61 1.67 -15.26 -16.43
C ALA A 61 2.21 -13.96 -17.03
N ALA A 62 2.69 -13.03 -16.20
CA ALA A 62 3.34 -11.83 -16.70
C ALA A 62 4.59 -12.17 -17.53
N ARG A 63 5.36 -13.19 -17.12
CA ARG A 63 6.53 -13.68 -17.87
C ARG A 63 6.13 -14.30 -19.20
N GLU A 64 5.10 -15.15 -19.24
CA GLU A 64 4.60 -15.75 -20.49
C GLU A 64 4.04 -14.70 -21.44
N MET A 65 3.33 -13.68 -20.94
CA MET A 65 2.83 -12.58 -21.77
C MET A 65 3.96 -11.79 -22.43
N ILE A 66 5.09 -11.60 -21.74
CA ILE A 66 6.29 -10.99 -22.32
C ILE A 66 6.90 -11.90 -23.39
N GLN A 67 7.02 -13.20 -23.11
CA GLN A 67 7.64 -14.17 -24.03
C GLN A 67 6.82 -14.40 -25.30
N THR A 68 5.50 -14.47 -25.17
CA THR A 68 4.57 -14.71 -26.29
C THR A 68 4.21 -13.44 -27.05
N GLY A 69 4.41 -12.26 -26.44
CA GLY A 69 3.95 -10.97 -26.96
C GLY A 69 2.43 -10.77 -26.87
N GLN A 70 1.70 -11.70 -26.27
CA GLN A 70 0.24 -11.66 -26.18
C GLN A 70 -0.21 -10.95 -24.89
N TYR A 71 -0.22 -9.62 -24.91
CA TYR A 71 -0.56 -8.81 -23.72
C TYR A 71 -2.05 -8.79 -23.35
N PHE A 72 -2.93 -9.29 -24.21
CA PHE A 72 -4.37 -9.40 -23.93
C PHE A 72 -4.81 -10.79 -23.47
N LEU A 73 -3.95 -11.79 -23.65
CA LEU A 73 -4.24 -13.18 -23.30
C LEU A 73 -3.23 -13.65 -22.24
N PRO A 74 -3.48 -13.38 -20.94
CA PRO A 74 -2.67 -13.95 -19.88
C PRO A 74 -2.78 -15.48 -19.91
N THR A 75 -1.64 -16.15 -20.06
CA THR A 75 -1.51 -17.61 -19.94
C THR A 75 -0.63 -17.95 -18.76
N ASN A 76 -0.87 -19.08 -18.10
CA ASN A 76 0.05 -19.67 -17.14
C ASN A 76 0.15 -21.16 -17.44
N ASP A 77 1.37 -21.65 -17.64
CA ASP A 77 1.63 -22.98 -18.16
C ASP A 77 0.85 -23.25 -19.45
N SER A 78 0.79 -22.27 -20.36
CA SER A 78 -0.01 -22.29 -21.60
C SER A 78 -1.53 -22.38 -21.44
N ILE A 79 -2.05 -22.32 -20.21
CA ILE A 79 -3.48 -22.32 -19.92
C ILE A 79 -3.97 -20.85 -19.79
N PRO A 80 -4.97 -20.41 -20.59
CA PRO A 80 -5.53 -19.06 -20.49
C PRO A 80 -6.15 -18.78 -19.11
N ARG A 81 -5.80 -17.64 -18.50
CA ARG A 81 -6.33 -17.16 -17.20
C ARG A 81 -7.11 -15.85 -17.36
N LEU A 82 -8.31 -15.94 -17.93
CA LEU A 82 -9.17 -14.79 -18.20
C LEU A 82 -10.14 -14.43 -17.05
N GLN A 83 -9.98 -15.03 -15.86
CA GLN A 83 -10.81 -14.71 -14.69
C GLN A 83 -10.60 -13.29 -14.15
N LYS A 84 -9.46 -12.66 -14.43
CA LYS A 84 -9.10 -11.33 -13.90
C LYS A 84 -8.70 -10.37 -15.01
N PRO A 85 -9.00 -9.06 -14.87
CA PRO A 85 -8.60 -8.07 -15.86
C PRO A 85 -7.06 -7.98 -15.98
N PRO A 86 -6.54 -7.60 -17.17
CA PRO A 86 -5.11 -7.68 -17.47
C PRO A 86 -4.25 -6.61 -16.77
N LEU A 87 -4.88 -5.63 -16.12
CA LEU A 87 -4.22 -4.45 -15.54
C LEU A 87 -3.06 -4.80 -14.61
N LEU A 88 -3.27 -5.76 -13.70
CA LEU A 88 -2.22 -6.15 -12.75
C LEU A 88 -1.02 -6.77 -13.47
N TYR A 89 -1.27 -7.60 -14.50
CA TYR A 89 -0.20 -8.19 -15.31
C TYR A 89 0.58 -7.10 -16.05
N TRP A 90 -0.08 -6.09 -16.60
CA TRP A 90 0.60 -4.97 -17.26
C TRP A 90 1.50 -4.18 -16.31
N LEU A 91 1.06 -3.95 -15.08
CA LEU A 91 1.89 -3.30 -14.07
C LEU A 91 3.10 -4.15 -13.68
N ILE A 92 2.93 -5.47 -13.54
CA ILE A 92 4.03 -6.39 -13.28
C ILE A 92 5.00 -6.42 -14.47
N ILE A 93 4.49 -6.45 -15.71
CA ILE A 93 5.30 -6.40 -16.93
C ILE A 93 6.10 -5.10 -17.01
N ALA A 94 5.48 -3.96 -16.67
CA ALA A 94 6.17 -2.67 -16.62
C ALA A 94 7.31 -2.69 -15.58
N SER A 95 7.05 -3.27 -14.40
CA SER A 95 8.06 -3.47 -13.36
C SER A 95 9.21 -4.37 -13.84
N TYR A 96 8.90 -5.49 -14.50
CA TYR A 96 9.91 -6.38 -15.08
C TYR A 96 10.74 -5.70 -16.17
N LYS A 97 10.17 -4.79 -16.95
CA LYS A 97 10.91 -4.01 -17.95
C LYS A 97 11.86 -2.99 -17.32
N LEU A 98 11.53 -2.45 -16.14
CA LEU A 98 12.35 -1.44 -15.45
C LEU A 98 13.44 -2.05 -14.57
N PHE A 99 13.11 -3.09 -13.81
CA PHE A 99 13.98 -3.66 -12.78
C PHE A 99 14.51 -5.06 -13.13
N GLY A 100 14.06 -5.65 -14.24
CA GLY A 100 14.35 -7.05 -14.59
C GLY A 100 13.41 -8.04 -13.90
N VAL A 101 13.47 -9.31 -14.32
CA VAL A 101 12.59 -10.37 -13.82
C VAL A 101 13.18 -10.98 -12.55
N HIS A 102 12.59 -10.65 -11.40
CA HIS A 102 12.93 -11.24 -10.09
C HIS A 102 11.76 -11.05 -9.11
N THR A 103 11.83 -11.69 -7.93
CA THR A 103 10.73 -11.73 -6.94
C THR A 103 10.33 -10.33 -6.47
N ALA A 104 11.30 -9.47 -6.15
CA ALA A 104 11.03 -8.10 -5.71
C ALA A 104 10.28 -7.29 -6.79
N ALA A 105 10.71 -7.37 -8.06
CA ALA A 105 10.05 -6.67 -9.17
C ALA A 105 8.59 -7.09 -9.35
N THR A 106 8.22 -8.35 -9.07
CA THR A 106 6.81 -8.80 -9.12
C THR A 106 5.94 -8.02 -8.12
N ARG A 107 6.51 -7.68 -6.97
CA ARG A 107 5.81 -7.04 -5.85
C ARG A 107 5.82 -5.51 -5.91
N VAL A 108 6.73 -4.90 -6.69
CA VAL A 108 6.82 -3.43 -6.81
C VAL A 108 5.47 -2.75 -7.08
N PRO A 109 4.62 -3.22 -8.03
CA PRO A 109 3.33 -2.60 -8.28
C PRO A 109 2.43 -2.52 -7.04
N ILE A 110 2.38 -3.60 -6.25
CA ILE A 110 1.55 -3.64 -5.05
C ILE A 110 2.15 -2.79 -3.93
N ALA A 111 3.47 -2.74 -3.81
CA ALA A 111 4.12 -1.87 -2.84
C ALA A 111 3.87 -0.39 -3.10
N VAL A 112 3.91 0.02 -4.37
CA VAL A 112 3.56 1.40 -4.75
C VAL A 112 2.09 1.70 -4.42
N ALA A 113 1.18 0.77 -4.70
CA ALA A 113 -0.24 0.94 -4.38
C ALA A 113 -0.50 1.07 -2.87
N VAL A 114 0.21 0.31 -2.04
CA VAL A 114 0.10 0.39 -0.57
C VAL A 114 0.57 1.75 -0.05
N VAL A 115 1.67 2.29 -0.58
CA VAL A 115 2.19 3.60 -0.15
C VAL A 115 1.31 4.75 -0.63
N ALA A 116 0.58 4.58 -1.73
CA ALA A 116 -0.28 5.60 -2.30
C ALA A 116 -1.67 5.72 -1.62
N THR A 117 -2.05 4.78 -0.76
CA THR A 117 -3.36 4.75 -0.06
C THR A 117 -3.25 5.31 1.34
#